data_AF-A0A838MTD5-F1
#
_entry.id   AF-A0A838MTD5-F1
#
_cell.length_a   1.000
_cell.length_b   1.000
_cell.length_c   1.000
_cell.angle_alpha   90.00
_cell.angle_beta   90.00
_cell.angle_gamma   90.00
#
_symmetry.space_group_name_H-M   'P 1'
#
loop_
_entity.id
_entity.type
_entity.pdbx_description
1 polymer ?
#
loop_
_entity_poly.entity_id
_entity_poly.type
_entity_poly.pdbx_seq_one_letter_code
_entity_poly.pdbx_strand_id
1 'polypeptide(L)'
;MSANIAEMEKRRAAAKFGGGQKRIDAQHAKGKLTARERIKILLDEDSFEEVDMYVEHNCIDFGMPEQQIPGDGVVTGSGTINGRLVFVFSQDFTVFGGAVSERHAMKICKIMDSAMKVGAPVIGINDSGGARIQEGVASLGGYAEIFQRNVNASGVVPQLSLIMGPCAGGAVYSPAMTDFLFMVKDSSYMFVTGPDVVFDKGLGRLITEVGSDRLLFASGNNLAHPLPLIEAFRGYQFAPEHCE
;
A
#
# COMPACT_ATOMS: atom_id res chain seq x y z
N MET A 1 -33.59 -15.30 -2.28
CA MET A 1 -32.22 -14.97 -1.80
C MET A 1 -32.34 -14.66 -0.31
N SER A 2 -31.63 -15.36 0.58
CA SER A 2 -31.83 -15.22 2.04
C SER A 2 -31.35 -13.86 2.55
N ALA A 3 -31.97 -13.33 3.60
CA ALA A 3 -31.66 -12.01 4.17
C ALA A 3 -30.17 -11.86 4.53
N ASN A 4 -29.51 -12.95 4.95
CA ASN A 4 -28.08 -12.95 5.28
C ASN A 4 -27.19 -12.70 4.05
N ILE A 5 -27.56 -13.19 2.87
CA ILE A 5 -26.81 -12.94 1.63
C ILE A 5 -26.93 -11.47 1.24
N ALA A 6 -28.14 -10.90 1.32
CA ALA A 6 -28.35 -9.48 1.02
C ALA A 6 -27.56 -8.56 1.96
N GLU A 7 -27.53 -8.87 3.26
CA GLU A 7 -26.72 -8.13 4.23
C GLU A 7 -25.21 -8.27 3.96
N MET A 8 -24.73 -9.47 3.59
CA MET A 8 -23.34 -9.68 3.21
C MET A 8 -22.95 -8.84 1.98
N GLU A 9 -23.76 -8.84 0.92
CA GLU A 9 -23.49 -8.04 -0.28
C GLU A 9 -23.51 -6.54 0.02
N LYS A 10 -24.39 -6.08 0.91
CA LYS A 10 -24.41 -4.70 1.39
C LYS A 10 -23.10 -4.32 2.10
N ARG A 11 -22.61 -5.16 3.01
CA ARG A 11 -21.33 -4.94 3.71
C ARG A 11 -20.15 -4.98 2.74
N ARG A 12 -20.17 -5.90 1.77
CA ARG A 12 -19.15 -5.98 0.72
C ARG A 12 -19.11 -4.70 -0.11
N ALA A 13 -20.26 -4.18 -0.51
CA ALA A 13 -20.36 -2.92 -1.25
C ALA A 13 -19.81 -1.73 -0.43
N ALA A 14 -20.15 -1.66 0.86
CA ALA A 14 -19.64 -0.62 1.76
C ALA A 14 -18.11 -0.69 1.90
N ALA A 15 -17.54 -1.87 2.11
CA ALA A 15 -16.09 -2.08 2.21
C ALA A 15 -15.34 -1.72 0.90
N LYS A 16 -15.97 -1.94 -0.26
CA LYS A 16 -15.41 -1.54 -1.54
C LYS A 16 -15.38 -0.02 -1.74
N PHE A 17 -16.21 0.72 -1.01
CA PHE A 17 -16.35 2.17 -1.13
C PHE A 17 -15.29 2.96 -0.35
N GLY A 18 -14.51 2.30 0.52
CA GLY A 18 -13.40 2.90 1.25
C GLY A 18 -13.80 4.19 1.98
N GLY A 19 -13.09 5.28 1.73
CA GLY A 19 -13.34 6.60 2.33
C GLY A 19 -14.57 7.35 1.81
N GLY A 20 -15.35 6.75 0.91
CA GLY A 20 -16.55 7.32 0.32
C GLY A 20 -16.33 8.13 -0.96
N GLN A 21 -17.42 8.31 -1.74
CA GLN A 21 -17.38 8.93 -3.07
C GLN A 21 -16.62 10.25 -3.11
N LYS A 22 -16.89 11.15 -2.17
CA LYS A 22 -16.25 12.47 -2.11
C LYS A 22 -14.71 12.37 -2.05
N ARG A 23 -14.17 11.36 -1.35
CA ARG A 23 -12.73 11.15 -1.24
C ARG A 23 -12.16 10.42 -2.47
N ILE A 24 -12.94 9.52 -3.06
CA ILE A 24 -12.62 8.88 -4.35
C ILE A 24 -12.50 9.95 -5.45
N ASP A 25 -13.51 10.82 -5.58
CA ASP A 25 -13.51 11.92 -6.57
C ASP A 25 -12.33 12.86 -6.36
N ALA A 26 -12.00 13.18 -5.10
CA ALA A 26 -10.84 14.01 -4.77
C ALA A 26 -9.50 13.33 -5.10
N GLN A 27 -9.43 12.00 -5.02
CA GLN A 27 -8.26 11.22 -5.43
C GLN A 27 -8.12 11.24 -6.96
N HIS A 28 -9.22 10.99 -7.69
CA HIS A 28 -9.25 11.04 -9.15
C HIS A 28 -8.96 12.43 -9.71
N ALA A 29 -9.47 13.49 -9.07
CA ALA A 29 -9.18 14.88 -9.45
C ALA A 29 -7.68 15.24 -9.36
N LYS A 30 -6.91 14.48 -8.57
CA LYS A 30 -5.44 14.60 -8.49
C LYS A 30 -4.70 13.70 -9.49
N GLY A 31 -5.42 13.07 -10.42
CA GLY A 31 -4.86 12.11 -11.38
C GLY A 31 -4.49 10.75 -10.77
N LYS A 32 -4.90 10.47 -9.52
CA LYS A 32 -4.54 9.25 -8.80
C LYS A 32 -5.68 8.25 -8.83
N LEU A 33 -5.33 6.98 -9.03
CA LEU A 33 -6.26 5.86 -8.85
C LEU A 33 -6.49 5.54 -7.36
N THR A 34 -7.60 4.88 -7.06
CA THR A 34 -7.87 4.23 -5.76
C THR A 34 -7.03 2.97 -5.59
N ALA A 35 -6.93 2.47 -4.35
CA ALA A 35 -6.20 1.23 -4.05
C ALA A 35 -6.68 0.03 -4.88
N ARG A 36 -8.00 -0.13 -5.02
CA ARG A 36 -8.62 -1.25 -5.73
C ARG A 36 -8.45 -1.14 -7.25
N GLU A 37 -8.52 0.08 -7.80
CA GLU A 37 -8.24 0.30 -9.22
C GLU A 37 -6.80 -0.05 -9.58
N ARG A 38 -5.83 0.28 -8.71
CA ARG A 38 -4.42 -0.08 -8.90
C ARG A 38 -4.22 -1.60 -8.92
N ILE A 39 -4.84 -2.32 -7.98
CA ILE A 39 -4.81 -3.79 -7.94
C ILE A 39 -5.44 -4.39 -9.21
N LYS A 40 -6.61 -3.89 -9.63
CA LYS A 40 -7.31 -4.37 -10.83
C LYS A 40 -6.47 -4.25 -12.10
N ILE A 41 -5.66 -3.22 -12.21
CA ILE A 41 -4.76 -3.01 -13.37
C ILE A 41 -3.52 -3.91 -13.27
N LEU A 42 -2.99 -4.07 -12.06
CA LEU A 42 -1.76 -4.83 -11.81
C LEU A 42 -1.92 -6.32 -12.07
N LEU A 43 -3.04 -6.88 -11.59
CA LEU A 43 -3.27 -8.31 -11.63
C LEU A 43 -3.99 -8.74 -12.92
N ASP A 44 -3.95 -10.05 -13.19
CA ASP A 44 -4.73 -10.66 -14.23
C ASP A 44 -6.23 -10.53 -13.95
N GLU A 45 -7.00 -10.40 -15.03
CA GLU A 45 -8.44 -10.23 -14.95
C GLU A 45 -9.06 -11.38 -14.15
N ASP A 46 -9.96 -11.04 -13.23
CA ASP A 46 -10.64 -11.96 -12.32
C ASP A 46 -9.74 -12.87 -11.46
N SER A 47 -8.47 -12.50 -11.26
CA SER A 47 -7.53 -13.27 -10.42
C SER A 47 -7.46 -12.82 -8.96
N PHE A 48 -7.95 -11.63 -8.63
CA PHE A 48 -7.76 -11.03 -7.30
C PHE A 48 -8.70 -11.63 -6.25
N GLU A 49 -8.10 -12.28 -5.25
CA GLU A 49 -8.76 -12.81 -4.07
C GLU A 49 -8.40 -11.97 -2.85
N GLU A 50 -9.37 -11.17 -2.38
CA GLU A 50 -9.18 -10.25 -1.28
C GLU A 50 -9.28 -10.94 0.09
N VAL A 51 -8.35 -10.61 0.98
CA VAL A 51 -8.29 -11.08 2.36
C VAL A 51 -8.54 -9.92 3.31
N ASP A 52 -9.26 -10.19 4.41
CA ASP A 52 -9.51 -9.22 5.49
C ASP A 52 -10.27 -7.95 5.05
N MET A 53 -11.17 -8.07 4.06
CA MET A 53 -12.00 -6.97 3.55
C MET A 53 -12.80 -6.25 4.65
N TYR A 54 -13.27 -6.98 5.66
CA TYR A 54 -14.15 -6.45 6.72
C TYR A 54 -13.42 -6.07 8.02
N VAL A 55 -12.09 -6.13 8.04
CA VAL A 55 -11.32 -5.74 9.24
C VAL A 55 -11.42 -4.24 9.48
N GLU A 56 -11.67 -3.85 10.72
CA GLU A 56 -11.74 -2.47 11.18
C GLU A 56 -10.72 -2.27 12.32
N HIS A 57 -10.34 -1.03 12.60
CA HIS A 57 -9.49 -0.73 13.75
C HIS A 57 -10.24 -1.01 15.08
N ASN A 58 -9.46 -1.22 16.14
CA ASN A 58 -9.92 -1.42 17.51
C ASN A 58 -9.61 -0.22 18.44
N CYS A 59 -9.17 0.91 17.88
CA CYS A 59 -8.90 2.13 18.64
C CYS A 59 -10.16 2.68 19.32
N ILE A 60 -10.04 3.01 20.61
CA ILE A 60 -11.11 3.63 21.42
C ILE A 60 -10.84 5.10 21.77
N ASP A 61 -9.68 5.62 21.37
CA ASP A 61 -9.23 6.97 21.68
C ASP A 61 -9.67 7.97 20.60
N PHE A 62 -9.62 9.27 20.93
CA PHE A 62 -9.77 10.39 19.99
C PHE A 62 -11.03 10.35 19.08
N GLY A 63 -12.12 9.73 19.54
CA GLY A 63 -13.37 9.61 18.78
C GLY A 63 -13.32 8.57 17.64
N MET A 64 -12.27 7.75 17.58
CA MET A 64 -12.15 6.67 16.58
C MET A 64 -13.32 5.69 16.56
N PRO A 65 -14.02 5.36 17.67
CA PRO A 65 -15.20 4.49 17.63
C PRO A 65 -16.33 4.95 16.70
N GLU A 66 -16.40 6.25 16.40
CA GLU A 66 -17.41 6.83 15.49
C GLU A 66 -17.03 6.70 14.01
N GLN A 67 -15.79 6.31 13.71
CA GLN A 67 -15.22 6.31 12.36
C GLN A 67 -14.71 4.91 11.99
N GLN A 68 -15.59 3.92 11.93
CA GLN A 68 -15.20 2.58 11.49
C GLN A 68 -15.36 2.44 9.97
N ILE A 69 -14.24 2.20 9.29
CA ILE A 69 -14.20 1.97 7.85
C ILE A 69 -13.64 0.56 7.60
N PRO A 70 -14.43 -0.37 7.03
CA PRO A 70 -13.96 -1.70 6.69
C PRO A 70 -12.74 -1.67 5.78
N GLY A 71 -11.81 -2.60 6.03
CA GLY A 71 -10.52 -2.70 5.37
C GLY A 71 -9.41 -1.93 6.08
N ASP A 72 -9.75 -0.97 6.95
CA ASP A 72 -8.83 -0.15 7.75
C ASP A 72 -7.74 0.57 6.93
N GLY A 73 -8.08 0.96 5.70
CA GLY A 73 -7.23 1.75 4.81
C GLY A 73 -6.13 0.97 4.08
N VAL A 74 -6.22 -0.36 4.02
CA VAL A 74 -5.42 -1.17 3.12
C VAL A 74 -6.23 -2.31 2.52
N VAL A 75 -6.06 -2.51 1.22
CA VAL A 75 -6.61 -3.66 0.48
C VAL A 75 -5.51 -4.70 0.37
N THR A 76 -5.81 -5.93 0.75
CA THR A 76 -4.82 -7.02 0.87
C THR A 76 -5.34 -8.27 0.20
N GLY A 77 -4.48 -9.04 -0.45
CA GLY A 77 -4.89 -10.31 -1.04
C GLY A 77 -3.81 -10.94 -1.88
N SER A 78 -4.24 -11.86 -2.74
CA SER A 78 -3.40 -12.51 -3.75
C SER A 78 -4.08 -12.47 -5.10
N GLY A 79 -3.31 -12.70 -6.15
CA GLY A 79 -3.83 -12.96 -7.49
C GLY A 79 -2.71 -13.41 -8.40
N THR A 80 -2.84 -13.18 -9.71
CA THR A 80 -1.79 -13.58 -10.65
C THR A 80 -1.29 -12.42 -11.50
N ILE A 81 -0.02 -12.51 -11.92
CA ILE A 81 0.57 -11.68 -12.97
C ILE A 81 1.17 -12.64 -14.00
N ASN A 82 0.66 -12.61 -15.23
CA ASN A 82 1.00 -13.58 -16.28
C ASN A 82 0.82 -15.04 -15.80
N GLY A 83 -0.24 -15.29 -15.03
CA GLY A 83 -0.56 -16.60 -14.46
C GLY A 83 0.30 -17.04 -13.27
N ARG A 84 1.27 -16.23 -12.82
CA ARG A 84 2.10 -16.54 -11.64
C ARG A 84 1.49 -15.93 -10.39
N LEU A 85 1.42 -16.70 -9.31
CA LEU A 85 0.90 -16.26 -8.02
C LEU A 85 1.73 -15.10 -7.46
N VAL A 86 1.04 -14.04 -7.04
CA VAL A 86 1.63 -12.91 -6.30
C VAL A 86 0.74 -12.52 -5.14
N PHE A 87 1.36 -11.97 -4.10
CA PHE A 87 0.69 -11.35 -2.97
C PHE A 87 0.79 -9.84 -3.08
N VAL A 88 -0.28 -9.14 -2.74
CA VAL A 88 -0.35 -7.68 -2.89
C VAL A 88 -1.03 -7.02 -1.70
N PHE A 89 -0.50 -5.87 -1.31
CA PHE A 89 -1.22 -4.91 -0.49
C PHE A 89 -1.23 -3.54 -1.18
N SER A 90 -2.35 -2.83 -1.12
CA SER A 90 -2.48 -1.47 -1.63
C SER A 90 -3.12 -0.57 -0.59
N GLN A 91 -2.39 0.45 -0.17
CA GLN A 91 -2.88 1.43 0.79
C GLN A 91 -3.91 2.35 0.13
N ASP A 92 -5.00 2.60 0.85
CA ASP A 92 -6.10 3.44 0.41
C ASP A 92 -6.03 4.81 1.09
N PHE A 93 -5.51 5.79 0.36
CA PHE A 93 -5.39 7.17 0.84
C PHE A 93 -6.74 7.81 1.18
N THR A 94 -7.85 7.29 0.64
CA THR A 94 -9.18 7.80 0.97
C THR A 94 -9.58 7.46 2.41
N VAL A 95 -8.93 6.49 3.06
CA VAL A 95 -9.23 6.04 4.41
C VAL A 95 -8.12 6.53 5.35
N PHE A 96 -8.41 7.52 6.19
CA PHE A 96 -7.45 8.15 7.12
C PHE A 96 -6.13 8.60 6.47
N GLY A 97 -6.13 8.98 5.18
CA GLY A 97 -4.90 9.34 4.48
C GLY A 97 -3.96 8.14 4.27
N GLY A 98 -4.48 6.92 4.27
CA GLY A 98 -3.68 5.69 4.21
C GLY A 98 -2.83 5.45 5.46
N ALA A 99 -3.14 6.12 6.57
CA ALA A 99 -2.35 6.03 7.79
C ALA A 99 -2.42 4.61 8.39
N VAL A 100 -1.24 4.08 8.72
CA VAL A 100 -1.06 2.73 9.25
C VAL A 100 -1.50 2.68 10.71
N SER A 101 -2.49 1.85 11.00
CA SER A 101 -2.92 1.42 12.34
C SER A 101 -2.36 0.04 12.68
N GLU A 102 -2.65 -0.44 13.90
CA GLU A 102 -2.38 -1.82 14.29
C GLU A 102 -3.04 -2.80 13.28
N ARG A 103 -4.34 -2.66 13.03
CA ARG A 103 -5.09 -3.62 12.19
C ARG A 103 -4.70 -3.54 10.71
N HIS A 104 -4.46 -2.34 10.20
CA HIS A 104 -3.86 -2.15 8.87
C HIS A 104 -2.52 -2.88 8.75
N ALA A 105 -1.63 -2.71 9.72
CA ALA A 105 -0.32 -3.38 9.71
C ALA A 105 -0.46 -4.89 9.79
N MET A 106 -1.35 -5.41 10.63
CA MET A 106 -1.58 -6.85 10.76
C MET A 106 -2.12 -7.49 9.46
N LYS A 107 -2.92 -6.75 8.68
CA LYS A 107 -3.34 -7.21 7.34
C LYS A 107 -2.16 -7.34 6.39
N ILE A 108 -1.29 -6.33 6.34
CA ILE A 108 -0.06 -6.37 5.53
C ILE A 108 0.82 -7.55 5.96
N CYS A 109 1.05 -7.69 7.27
CA CYS A 109 1.81 -8.77 7.85
C CYS A 109 1.28 -10.15 7.44
N LYS A 110 -0.04 -10.35 7.47
CA LYS A 110 -0.67 -11.61 7.04
C LYS A 110 -0.37 -11.96 5.58
N ILE A 111 -0.39 -10.97 4.69
CA ILE A 111 -0.08 -11.16 3.26
C ILE A 111 1.41 -11.45 3.05
N MET A 112 2.30 -10.77 3.77
CA MET A 112 3.74 -11.07 3.74
C MET A 112 4.04 -12.48 4.27
N ASP A 113 3.42 -12.88 5.38
CA ASP A 113 3.56 -14.22 5.96
C ASP A 113 3.05 -15.30 4.99
N SER A 114 1.94 -15.02 4.29
CA SER A 114 1.38 -15.93 3.29
C SER A 114 2.30 -16.08 2.08
N ALA A 115 2.85 -14.96 1.58
CA ALA A 115 3.82 -14.92 0.49
C ALA A 115 5.06 -15.76 0.82
N MET A 116 5.64 -15.54 2.00
CA MET A 116 6.77 -16.32 2.52
C MET A 116 6.47 -17.80 2.64
N LYS A 117 5.28 -18.16 3.13
CA LYS A 117 4.89 -19.56 3.35
C LYS A 117 4.84 -20.37 2.05
N VAL A 118 4.46 -19.75 0.94
CA VAL A 118 4.31 -20.43 -0.36
C VAL A 118 5.42 -20.08 -1.35
N GLY A 119 6.38 -19.25 -0.95
CA GLY A 119 7.48 -18.82 -1.81
C GLY A 119 7.02 -17.96 -2.98
N ALA A 120 6.10 -17.01 -2.78
CA ALA A 120 5.61 -16.14 -3.85
C ALA A 120 6.03 -14.67 -3.65
N PRO A 121 6.17 -13.87 -4.73
CA PRO A 121 6.48 -12.45 -4.62
C PRO A 121 5.44 -11.67 -3.82
N VAL A 122 5.89 -10.62 -3.12
CA VAL A 122 5.03 -9.65 -2.43
C VAL A 122 5.21 -8.24 -3.00
N ILE A 123 4.09 -7.61 -3.32
CA ILE A 123 4.03 -6.29 -3.95
C ILE A 123 3.31 -5.32 -3.02
N GLY A 124 4.00 -4.27 -2.60
CA GLY A 124 3.45 -3.18 -1.81
C GLY A 124 3.15 -1.96 -2.67
N ILE A 125 1.88 -1.56 -2.77
CA ILE A 125 1.46 -0.29 -3.38
C ILE A 125 1.24 0.72 -2.26
N ASN A 126 2.18 1.66 -2.13
CA ASN A 126 2.29 2.59 -1.03
C ASN A 126 1.69 3.96 -1.39
N ASP A 127 0.79 4.44 -0.52
CA ASP A 127 0.09 5.72 -0.59
C ASP A 127 -0.42 6.07 0.81
N SER A 128 0.51 6.48 1.68
CA SER A 128 0.29 6.65 3.12
C SER A 128 0.90 7.94 3.66
N GLY A 129 0.09 8.66 4.46
CA GLY A 129 0.53 9.79 5.26
C GLY A 129 1.39 9.43 6.47
N GLY A 130 1.65 8.14 6.75
CA GLY A 130 2.52 7.69 7.84
C GLY A 130 1.77 6.91 8.93
N ALA A 131 2.14 7.15 10.19
CA ALA A 131 1.53 6.50 11.35
C ALA A 131 0.16 7.13 11.68
N ARG A 132 -0.81 6.30 12.07
CA ARG A 132 -2.08 6.80 12.62
C ARG A 132 -1.86 7.29 14.04
N ILE A 133 -1.71 8.61 14.19
CA ILE A 133 -1.39 9.27 15.46
C ILE A 133 -2.38 8.91 16.57
N GLN A 134 -3.66 8.76 16.23
CA GLN A 134 -4.73 8.40 17.15
C GLN A 134 -4.50 7.05 17.85
N GLU A 135 -3.76 6.13 17.21
CA GLU A 135 -3.42 4.82 17.79
C GLU A 135 -2.05 4.79 18.49
N GLY A 136 -1.30 5.90 18.42
CA GLY A 136 -0.04 6.07 19.12
C GLY A 136 0.95 4.93 18.89
N VAL A 137 1.40 4.32 19.99
CA VAL A 137 2.42 3.27 19.98
C VAL A 137 1.98 1.99 19.26
N ALA A 138 0.68 1.71 19.16
CA ALA A 138 0.18 0.54 18.46
C ALA A 138 0.46 0.64 16.95
N SER A 139 0.34 1.83 16.38
CA SER A 139 0.73 2.11 14.99
C SER A 139 2.23 1.89 14.76
N LEU A 140 3.07 2.33 15.70
CA LEU A 140 4.53 2.15 15.62
C LEU A 140 4.93 0.67 15.78
N GLY A 141 4.26 -0.06 16.66
CA GLY A 141 4.41 -1.52 16.78
C GLY A 141 4.02 -2.22 15.48
N GLY A 142 2.94 -1.79 14.84
CA GLY A 142 2.54 -2.27 13.52
C GLY A 142 3.62 -2.06 12.45
N TYR A 143 4.27 -0.90 12.43
CA TYR A 143 5.43 -0.67 11.56
C TYR A 143 6.58 -1.63 11.85
N ALA A 144 6.93 -1.83 13.12
CA ALA A 144 8.00 -2.75 13.51
C ALA A 144 7.73 -4.19 13.01
N GLU A 145 6.48 -4.65 13.10
CA GLU A 145 6.07 -5.96 12.57
C GLU A 145 6.20 -6.09 11.04
N ILE A 146 5.86 -5.03 10.29
CA ILE A 146 6.07 -4.98 8.84
C ILE A 146 7.57 -5.03 8.52
N PHE A 147 8.37 -4.22 9.21
CA PHE A 147 9.82 -4.15 8.99
C PHE A 147 10.51 -5.47 9.27
N GLN A 148 10.13 -6.14 10.37
CA GLN A 148 10.66 -7.45 10.70
C GLN A 148 10.38 -8.47 9.59
N ARG A 149 9.19 -8.42 8.97
CA ARG A 149 8.85 -9.28 7.84
C ARG A 149 9.61 -8.92 6.57
N ASN A 150 9.89 -7.63 6.33
CA ASN A 150 10.75 -7.24 5.20
C ASN A 150 12.15 -7.84 5.35
N VAL A 151 12.72 -7.79 6.56
CA VAL A 151 14.02 -8.39 6.86
C VAL A 151 13.97 -9.90 6.69
N ASN A 152 12.95 -10.56 7.24
CA ASN A 152 12.82 -12.02 7.15
C ASN A 152 12.60 -12.51 5.70
N ALA A 153 11.94 -11.70 4.86
CA ALA A 153 11.70 -12.00 3.46
C ALA A 153 12.86 -11.61 2.54
N SER A 154 13.82 -10.82 3.04
CA SER A 154 14.95 -10.29 2.25
C SER A 154 15.80 -11.44 1.72
N GLY A 155 15.86 -11.54 0.39
CA GLY A 155 16.58 -12.63 -0.28
C GLY A 155 15.88 -13.98 -0.21
N VAL A 156 14.62 -14.06 0.23
CA VAL A 156 13.83 -15.30 0.24
C VAL A 156 12.75 -15.26 -0.83
N VAL A 157 11.86 -14.25 -0.78
CA VAL A 157 10.87 -13.98 -1.83
C VAL A 157 11.09 -12.59 -2.40
N PRO A 158 10.81 -12.36 -3.70
CA PRO A 158 10.94 -11.03 -4.28
C PRO A 158 9.98 -10.03 -3.60
N GLN A 159 10.54 -8.92 -3.11
CA GLN A 159 9.80 -7.84 -2.47
C GLN A 159 9.86 -6.58 -3.33
N LEU A 160 8.70 -6.03 -3.67
CA LEU A 160 8.63 -4.87 -4.55
C LEU A 160 7.73 -3.78 -3.97
N SER A 161 8.17 -2.54 -4.11
CA SER A 161 7.43 -1.38 -3.64
C SER A 161 7.13 -0.41 -4.77
N LEU A 162 5.85 -0.12 -4.98
CA LEU A 162 5.38 0.95 -5.86
C LEU A 162 4.91 2.12 -5.00
N ILE A 163 5.54 3.28 -5.15
CA ILE A 163 5.16 4.51 -4.47
C ILE A 163 4.26 5.30 -5.40
N MET A 164 2.96 5.34 -5.08
CA MET A 164 1.92 5.95 -5.91
C MET A 164 1.26 7.16 -5.23
N GLY A 165 1.94 7.74 -4.24
CA GLY A 165 1.46 8.89 -3.49
C GLY A 165 2.44 9.34 -2.42
N PRO A 166 1.95 10.06 -1.40
CA PRO A 166 2.75 10.36 -0.22
C PRO A 166 3.23 9.08 0.44
N CYS A 167 4.47 9.07 0.89
CA CYS A 167 5.05 8.03 1.72
C CYS A 167 5.93 8.74 2.75
N ALA A 168 5.39 8.96 3.95
CA ALA A 168 5.99 9.85 4.94
C ALA A 168 6.29 9.14 6.26
N GLY A 169 7.37 9.57 6.94
CA GLY A 169 7.70 9.09 8.28
C GLY A 169 8.02 7.59 8.27
N GLY A 170 7.34 6.82 9.12
CA GLY A 170 7.52 5.37 9.21
C GLY A 170 7.26 4.62 7.90
N ALA A 171 6.40 5.17 7.03
CA ALA A 171 6.00 4.51 5.78
C ALA A 171 7.17 4.28 4.81
N VAL A 172 8.25 5.07 4.91
CA VAL A 172 9.38 5.00 3.96
C VAL A 172 10.31 3.82 4.21
N TYR A 173 10.32 3.27 5.42
CA TYR A 173 11.31 2.27 5.81
C TYR A 173 11.04 0.92 5.17
N SER A 174 9.78 0.49 5.09
CA SER A 174 9.43 -0.78 4.44
C SER A 174 9.86 -0.79 2.97
N PRO A 175 9.50 0.22 2.14
CA PRO A 175 10.01 0.30 0.77
C PRO A 175 11.54 0.33 0.66
N ALA A 176 12.22 1.04 1.55
CA ALA A 176 13.68 1.11 1.55
C ALA A 176 14.36 -0.25 1.82
N MET A 177 13.64 -1.21 2.43
CA MET A 177 14.09 -2.57 2.70
C MET A 177 13.72 -3.57 1.58
N THR A 178 12.88 -3.19 0.62
CA THR A 178 12.50 -4.06 -0.50
C THR A 178 13.56 -4.10 -1.61
N ASP A 179 13.48 -5.10 -2.49
CA ASP A 179 14.48 -5.33 -3.53
C ASP A 179 14.41 -4.27 -4.64
N PHE A 180 13.18 -3.89 -5.02
CA PHE A 180 12.92 -2.91 -6.06
C PHE A 180 11.94 -1.84 -5.59
N LEU A 181 12.29 -0.58 -5.85
CA LEU A 181 11.47 0.57 -5.53
C LEU A 181 11.16 1.36 -6.80
N PHE A 182 9.87 1.48 -7.08
CA PHE A 182 9.35 2.20 -8.23
C PHE A 182 8.54 3.41 -7.77
N MET A 183 8.79 4.58 -8.35
CA MET A 183 8.08 5.82 -8.00
C MET A 183 7.37 6.39 -9.21
N VAL A 184 6.15 6.91 -9.00
CA VAL A 184 5.44 7.69 -10.03
C VAL A 184 5.96 9.12 -9.97
N LYS A 185 6.53 9.58 -11.09
CA LYS A 185 7.05 10.95 -11.21
C LYS A 185 5.94 11.98 -10.93
N ASP A 186 6.30 13.07 -10.25
CA ASP A 186 5.46 14.24 -9.94
C ASP A 186 4.25 13.99 -9.01
N SER A 187 3.80 12.75 -8.82
CA SER A 187 2.64 12.41 -7.98
C SER A 187 2.98 11.56 -6.76
N SER A 188 4.25 11.18 -6.56
CA SER A 188 4.73 10.41 -5.42
C SER A 188 5.98 11.03 -4.80
N TYR A 189 6.15 10.82 -3.49
CA TYR A 189 7.32 11.32 -2.76
C TYR A 189 7.56 10.49 -1.50
N MET A 190 8.84 10.39 -1.11
CA MET A 190 9.28 9.72 0.11
C MET A 190 10.11 10.67 0.96
N PHE A 191 9.77 10.80 2.25
CA PHE A 191 10.61 11.49 3.22
C PHE A 191 10.44 10.94 4.63
N VAL A 192 11.52 10.86 5.39
CA VAL A 192 11.48 10.52 6.83
C VAL A 192 10.86 11.67 7.62
N THR A 193 11.28 12.90 7.33
CA THR A 193 10.80 14.10 8.01
C THR A 193 10.18 15.04 6.99
N GLY A 194 8.97 15.53 7.28
CA GLY A 194 8.24 16.41 6.36
C GLY A 194 8.95 17.75 6.12
N PRO A 195 8.77 18.35 4.93
CA PRO A 195 9.42 19.59 4.56
C PRO A 195 9.09 20.73 5.52
N ASP A 196 7.85 20.81 6.00
CA ASP A 196 7.43 21.84 6.95
C ASP A 196 8.30 21.83 8.21
N VAL A 197 8.61 20.66 8.77
CA VAL A 197 9.45 20.53 9.97
C VAL A 197 10.91 20.87 9.69
N VAL A 198 11.39 20.54 8.50
CA VAL A 198 12.79 20.74 8.10
C VAL A 198 13.07 22.22 7.77
N PHE A 199 12.14 22.87 7.07
CA PHE A 199 12.26 24.28 6.68
C PHE A 199 11.92 25.24 7.83
N ASP A 200 10.92 24.92 8.66
CA ASP A 200 10.59 25.71 9.86
C ASP A 200 11.79 25.79 10.83
N LYS A 201 12.57 24.71 10.92
CA LYS A 201 13.78 24.66 11.77
C LYS A 201 15.04 25.23 11.10
N GLY A 202 14.96 25.74 9.88
CA GLY A 202 16.12 26.26 9.14
C GLY A 202 17.20 25.21 8.82
N LEU A 203 16.85 23.91 8.88
CA LEU A 203 17.77 22.78 8.72
C LEU A 203 17.77 22.20 7.29
N GLY A 204 17.02 22.81 6.37
CA GLY A 204 16.67 22.21 5.08
C GLY A 204 17.49 22.66 3.88
N ARG A 205 17.98 21.69 3.11
CA ARG A 205 18.18 21.83 1.66
C ARG A 205 17.18 20.92 0.97
N LEU A 206 16.42 21.44 0.01
CA LEU A 206 15.55 20.60 -0.82
C LEU A 206 16.46 19.72 -1.70
N ILE A 207 16.45 18.41 -1.44
CA ILE A 207 17.05 17.43 -2.34
C ILE A 207 15.89 16.86 -3.16
N THR A 208 15.78 17.31 -4.41
CA THR A 208 14.71 16.90 -5.33
C THR A 208 14.98 15.57 -6.01
N GLU A 209 16.22 15.08 -5.92
CA GLU A 209 16.67 13.84 -6.55
C GLU A 209 17.56 13.07 -5.56
N VAL A 210 17.07 11.91 -5.11
CA VAL A 210 17.89 10.95 -4.36
C VAL A 210 18.26 9.84 -5.34
N GLY A 211 19.51 9.81 -5.79
CA GLY A 211 19.98 8.76 -6.69
C GLY A 211 20.26 7.45 -5.92
N SER A 212 19.65 6.36 -6.37
CA SER A 212 20.01 4.98 -6.00
C SER A 212 19.89 4.12 -7.24
N ASP A 213 20.80 3.18 -7.46
CA ASP A 213 20.73 2.21 -8.57
C ASP A 213 19.48 1.30 -8.47
N ARG A 214 18.83 1.26 -7.29
CA ARG A 214 17.57 0.56 -7.03
C ARG A 214 16.33 1.41 -7.30
N LEU A 215 16.50 2.72 -7.50
CA LEU A 215 15.43 3.66 -7.75
C LEU A 215 15.12 3.69 -9.25
N LEU A 216 14.05 2.98 -9.64
CA LEU A 216 13.60 2.97 -11.03
C LEU A 216 12.47 3.98 -11.19
N PHE A 217 12.73 5.01 -11.99
CA PHE A 217 11.69 5.89 -12.49
C PHE A 217 11.13 5.31 -13.79
N ALA A 218 9.82 5.07 -13.84
CA ALA A 218 9.18 4.84 -15.12
C ALA A 218 9.19 6.15 -15.92
N SER A 219 9.92 6.18 -17.04
CA SER A 219 9.92 7.30 -17.99
C SER A 219 9.03 6.98 -19.18
N GLY A 220 8.12 7.90 -19.48
CA GLY A 220 7.16 7.83 -20.59
C GLY A 220 6.35 9.12 -20.60
N ASN A 221 6.08 9.65 -21.79
CA ASN A 221 5.22 10.82 -21.96
C ASN A 221 3.79 10.45 -21.57
N ASN A 222 3.45 10.52 -20.29
CA ASN A 222 2.08 10.62 -19.78
C ASN A 222 2.13 11.08 -18.33
N LEU A 223 1.75 12.35 -18.15
CA LEU A 223 1.49 13.01 -16.89
C LEU A 223 0.84 12.06 -15.85
N ALA A 224 1.53 11.85 -14.73
CA ALA A 224 0.97 11.51 -13.42
C ALA A 224 -0.02 10.33 -13.29
N HIS A 225 0.02 9.30 -14.16
CA HIS A 225 -0.81 8.09 -13.99
C HIS A 225 0.06 6.86 -13.62
N PRO A 226 -0.30 6.04 -12.62
CA PRO A 226 0.49 4.87 -12.24
C PRO A 226 0.46 3.71 -13.26
N LEU A 227 -0.43 3.79 -14.26
CA LEU A 227 -0.69 2.72 -15.24
C LEU A 227 0.55 2.25 -16.02
N PRO A 228 1.39 3.13 -16.62
CA PRO A 228 2.55 2.67 -17.36
C PRO A 228 3.57 1.91 -16.51
N LEU A 229 3.69 2.29 -15.22
CA LEU A 229 4.54 1.58 -14.28
C LEU A 229 3.96 0.20 -13.94
N ILE A 230 2.65 0.14 -13.70
CA ILE A 230 1.95 -1.12 -13.44
C ILE A 230 2.04 -2.06 -14.66
N GLU A 231 1.89 -1.53 -15.88
CA GLU A 231 2.02 -2.28 -17.13
C GLU A 231 3.45 -2.75 -17.39
N ALA A 232 4.45 -1.89 -17.16
CA ALA A 232 5.85 -2.28 -17.25
C ALA A 232 6.18 -3.40 -16.25
N PHE A 233 5.60 -3.33 -15.05
CA PHE A 233 5.76 -4.36 -14.04
C PHE A 233 5.08 -5.68 -14.43
N ARG A 234 3.92 -5.61 -15.09
CA ARG A 234 3.26 -6.79 -15.66
C ARG A 234 4.16 -7.52 -16.67
N GLY A 235 5.03 -6.80 -17.37
CA GLY A 235 6.03 -7.39 -18.29
C GLY A 235 7.27 -7.97 -17.61
N TYR A 236 7.46 -7.77 -16.30
CA TYR A 236 8.65 -8.23 -15.58
C TYR A 236 8.65 -9.76 -15.44
N GLN A 237 9.72 -10.40 -15.90
CA GLN A 237 9.96 -11.81 -15.63
C GLN A 237 10.56 -11.95 -14.24
N PHE A 238 9.74 -12.33 -13.25
CA PHE A 238 10.27 -12.65 -11.93
C PHE A 238 11.31 -13.77 -12.04
N ALA A 239 12.37 -13.65 -11.24
CA ALA A 239 13.31 -14.73 -10.96
C ALA A 239 12.56 -16.02 -10.49
N PRO A 240 13.24 -17.17 -10.35
CA PRO A 240 12.64 -18.34 -9.70
C PRO A 240 11.97 -17.93 -8.38
N GLU A 241 10.88 -18.61 -8.03
CA GLU A 241 9.94 -18.20 -6.98
C GLU A 241 10.60 -17.92 -5.61
N HIS A 242 11.79 -18.47 -5.37
CA HIS A 242 12.59 -18.29 -4.17
C HIS A 242 14.09 -18.38 -4.49
N CYS A 243 14.93 -17.79 -3.65
CA CYS A 243 16.35 -18.13 -3.60
C CYS A 243 16.49 -19.50 -2.94
N GLU A 244 17.22 -20.42 -3.58
CA GLU A 244 17.58 -21.74 -3.01
C GLU A 244 18.41 -21.63 -1.72
#